data_AF-A0A1S9CMZ0-F1
#
_entry.id   AF-A0A1S9CMZ0-F1
#
_cell.length_a   1.000
_cell.length_b   1.000
_cell.length_c   1.000
_cell.angle_alpha   90.00
_cell.angle_beta   90.00
_cell.angle_gamma   90.00
#
_symmetry.space_group_name_H-M   'P 1'
#
loop_
_entity.id
_entity.type
_entity.pdbx_description
1 polymer ?
#
loop_
_entity_poly.entity_id
_entity_poly.type
_entity_poly.pdbx_seq_one_letter_code
_entity_poly.pdbx_strand_id
1 'polypeptide(L)'
;MMNNKKLFKVGTILVVMGAMVYMTGSLTQTIASIEEKHNLEPFQKLYVDTSGVNFQIVEGNEYNLELDIKSTRQVEFNNKNNMLEVKTSSLSQNFFGLSFFSFLFNNDKEQDLIVLTIPTDSEFEVVELSTGSGNLNADKIVSDKIVFDISSGSVVVDEIETKDIEVDGSSGSFKVNSLITDTMNVDYSSGSVRISNIEAVNAVCKVSSGSLYLQGDFSESVKATSSSGSVQVELDKGYNDYNYMLKASSGKVTVNGDNWGNMSNVTGDKPLVDVSVSAGIARVNTK
;
A
#
# COMPACT_ATOMS: atom_id res chain seq x y z
N MET A 1 -42.31 41.15 4.45
CA MET A 1 -40.86 41.37 4.26
C MET A 1 -40.10 40.35 5.10
N MET A 2 -38.97 39.84 4.59
CA MET A 2 -38.13 38.73 5.12
C MET A 2 -38.75 37.34 4.87
N ASN A 3 -38.38 36.54 3.86
CA ASN A 3 -37.06 36.10 3.38
C ASN A 3 -36.23 35.41 4.47
N ASN A 4 -36.11 34.08 4.43
CA ASN A 4 -34.85 33.39 4.72
C ASN A 4 -34.87 31.88 4.38
N LYS A 5 -34.05 31.56 3.38
CA LYS A 5 -33.03 30.49 3.32
C LYS A 5 -33.48 29.03 3.52
N LYS A 6 -33.50 28.32 2.39
CA LYS A 6 -33.28 26.86 2.31
C LYS A 6 -31.92 26.53 2.95
N LEU A 7 -31.93 25.66 3.96
CA LEU A 7 -30.73 25.02 4.49
C LEU A 7 -30.73 23.57 3.99
N PHE A 8 -29.81 23.25 3.09
CA PHE A 8 -29.49 21.88 2.69
C PHE A 8 -28.89 21.17 3.91
N LYS A 9 -29.58 20.15 4.44
CA LYS A 9 -29.00 19.21 5.40
C LYS A 9 -28.38 18.05 4.62
N VAL A 10 -27.07 18.03 4.52
CA VAL A 10 -26.30 16.84 4.16
C VAL A 10 -26.42 15.87 5.35
N GLY A 11 -26.96 14.68 5.10
CA GLY A 11 -27.22 13.68 6.12
C GLY A 11 -25.92 13.14 6.72
N THR A 12 -25.65 13.50 7.97
CA THR A 12 -24.77 12.77 8.89
C THR A 12 -25.55 11.53 9.34
N ILE A 13 -25.18 10.34 8.84
CA ILE A 13 -25.68 9.09 9.40
C ILE A 13 -24.78 8.78 10.60
N LEU A 14 -25.23 9.24 11.76
CA LEU A 14 -24.81 8.76 13.07
C LEU A 14 -25.61 7.48 13.34
N VAL A 15 -25.00 6.31 13.21
CA VAL A 15 -25.60 5.08 13.75
C VAL A 15 -25.29 5.04 15.24
N VAL A 16 -26.18 5.67 16.03
CA VAL A 16 -26.26 5.45 17.47
C VAL A 16 -27.43 4.50 17.70
N MET A 17 -27.16 3.22 17.98
CA MET A 17 -28.18 2.33 18.56
C MET A 17 -27.58 1.34 19.58
N GLY A 18 -28.10 1.43 20.82
CA GLY A 18 -27.95 0.47 21.93
C GLY A 18 -26.76 0.71 22.86
N ALA A 19 -26.87 0.91 24.18
CA ALA A 19 -27.99 0.71 25.09
C ALA A 19 -27.77 1.54 26.39
N MET A 20 -28.80 2.25 26.84
CA MET A 20 -28.91 2.64 28.24
C MET A 20 -29.41 1.43 29.03
N VAL A 21 -28.54 0.78 29.82
CA VAL A 21 -28.94 -0.26 30.78
C VAL A 21 -28.80 0.31 32.19
N TYR A 22 -29.94 0.39 32.89
CA TYR A 22 -30.01 0.75 34.31
C TYR A 22 -29.32 -0.32 35.17
N MET A 23 -28.70 0.14 36.26
CA MET A 23 -27.97 -0.63 37.27
C MET A 23 -28.68 -1.93 37.75
N THR A 24 -27.94 -3.05 37.74
CA THR A 24 -27.60 -3.93 38.89
C THR A 24 -27.38 -5.36 38.39
N GLY A 25 -26.13 -5.85 38.46
CA GLY A 25 -25.78 -7.25 38.15
C GLY A 25 -24.67 -7.38 37.11
N SER A 26 -23.50 -7.86 37.56
CA SER A 26 -22.48 -8.60 36.78
C SER A 26 -22.41 -8.29 35.27
N LEU A 27 -21.65 -7.25 34.89
CA LEU A 27 -21.36 -6.93 33.48
C LEU A 27 -20.36 -7.93 32.89
N THR A 28 -20.85 -8.99 32.25
CA THR A 28 -20.09 -9.69 31.20
C THR A 28 -20.45 -8.99 29.89
N GLN A 29 -19.66 -7.99 29.46
CA GLN A 29 -19.83 -7.40 28.13
C GLN A 29 -19.38 -8.43 27.10
N THR A 30 -20.35 -9.07 26.46
CA THR A 30 -20.12 -9.79 25.20
C THR A 30 -20.00 -8.72 24.12
N ILE A 31 -18.80 -8.42 23.64
CA ILE A 31 -18.61 -7.62 22.43
C ILE A 31 -19.09 -8.51 21.28
N ALA A 32 -20.26 -8.22 20.73
CA ALA A 32 -20.75 -8.92 19.56
C ALA A 32 -19.86 -8.54 18.36
N SER A 33 -19.30 -9.54 17.69
CA SER A 33 -18.70 -9.39 16.37
C SER A 33 -19.75 -8.87 15.40
N ILE A 34 -19.45 -7.80 14.67
CA ILE A 34 -20.36 -7.23 13.69
C ILE A 34 -19.83 -7.64 12.31
N GLU A 35 -20.54 -8.57 11.67
CA GLU A 35 -20.38 -8.88 10.25
C GLU A 35 -21.42 -8.05 9.49
N GLU A 36 -20.98 -7.05 8.76
CA GLU A 36 -21.82 -6.11 8.02
C GLU A 36 -21.48 -6.13 6.52
N LYS A 37 -22.51 -6.20 5.68
CA LYS A 37 -22.37 -6.14 4.21
C LYS A 37 -23.13 -4.94 3.65
N HIS A 38 -22.44 -4.15 2.84
CA HIS A 38 -22.94 -2.92 2.24
C HIS A 38 -22.78 -2.97 0.73
N ASN A 39 -23.88 -2.86 -0.02
CA ASN A 39 -23.83 -2.68 -1.46
C ASN A 39 -23.41 -1.24 -1.76
N LEU A 40 -22.56 -1.06 -2.76
CA LEU A 40 -22.03 0.24 -3.15
C LEU A 40 -22.53 0.62 -4.55
N GLU A 41 -22.73 1.91 -4.77
CA GLU A 41 -22.82 2.47 -6.11
C GLU A 41 -21.44 2.45 -6.78
N PRO A 42 -21.36 2.28 -8.11
CA PRO A 42 -20.11 2.34 -8.85
C PRO A 42 -19.31 3.62 -8.56
N PHE A 43 -17.98 3.48 -8.52
CA PHE A 43 -17.05 4.57 -8.26
C PHE A 43 -15.77 4.40 -9.08
N GLN A 44 -15.07 5.50 -9.34
CA GLN A 44 -13.77 5.52 -10.02
C GLN A 44 -12.65 6.07 -9.13
N LYS A 45 -12.97 6.53 -7.91
CA LYS A 45 -11.97 7.02 -6.94
C LYS A 45 -12.06 6.20 -5.66
N LEU A 46 -10.94 5.64 -5.25
CA LEU A 46 -10.84 4.83 -4.03
C LEU A 46 -9.84 5.47 -3.07
N TYR A 47 -10.29 5.79 -1.87
CA TYR A 47 -9.46 6.29 -0.78
C TYR A 47 -9.61 5.38 0.43
N VAL A 48 -8.53 4.76 0.88
CA VAL A 48 -8.53 3.84 2.03
C VAL A 48 -7.48 4.26 3.03
N ASP A 49 -7.87 4.49 4.28
CA ASP A 49 -6.95 4.69 5.41
C ASP A 49 -7.27 3.69 6.52
N THR A 50 -6.50 2.61 6.55
CA THR A 50 -6.63 1.53 7.54
C THR A 50 -5.49 1.57 8.55
N SER A 51 -5.70 2.30 9.64
CA SER A 51 -4.82 2.38 10.79
C SER A 51 -4.93 1.15 11.70
N GLY A 52 -4.43 0.00 11.23
CA GLY A 52 -4.30 -1.23 12.01
C GLY A 52 -5.46 -2.22 11.87
N VAL A 53 -6.15 -2.15 10.75
CA VAL A 53 -7.17 -3.13 10.30
C VAL A 53 -6.67 -3.73 8.99
N ASN A 54 -6.92 -5.01 8.74
CA ASN A 54 -6.56 -5.63 7.47
C ASN A 54 -7.58 -5.21 6.40
N PHE A 55 -7.11 -4.94 5.19
CA PHE A 55 -7.94 -4.58 4.05
C PHE A 55 -7.69 -5.54 2.90
N GLN A 56 -8.75 -5.98 2.24
CA GLN A 56 -8.67 -6.85 1.06
C GLN A 56 -9.47 -6.26 -0.08
N ILE A 57 -8.88 -6.20 -1.27
CA ILE A 57 -9.59 -5.90 -2.52
C ILE A 57 -9.65 -7.19 -3.33
N VAL A 58 -10.85 -7.67 -3.60
CA VAL A 58 -11.08 -8.91 -4.32
C VAL A 58 -11.97 -8.68 -5.53
N GLU A 59 -11.75 -9.45 -6.59
CA GLU A 59 -12.61 -9.41 -7.76
C GLU A 59 -13.93 -10.15 -7.51
N GLY A 60 -15.01 -9.63 -8.10
CA GLY A 60 -16.34 -10.22 -8.05
C GLY A 60 -17.23 -9.66 -9.15
N ASN A 61 -18.55 -9.71 -8.93
CA ASN A 61 -19.54 -9.29 -9.94
C ASN A 61 -20.17 -7.93 -9.64
N GLU A 62 -19.95 -7.37 -8.45
CA GLU A 62 -20.62 -6.17 -7.95
C GLU A 62 -19.72 -5.45 -6.95
N TYR A 63 -19.99 -4.16 -6.72
CA TYR A 63 -19.29 -3.37 -5.72
C TYR A 63 -19.91 -3.61 -4.33
N ASN A 64 -19.16 -4.24 -3.44
CA ASN A 64 -19.60 -4.52 -2.06
C ASN A 64 -18.50 -4.22 -1.06
N LEU A 65 -18.89 -3.76 0.13
CA LEU A 65 -18.00 -3.62 1.28
C LEU A 65 -18.49 -4.51 2.42
N GLU A 66 -17.64 -5.47 2.82
CA GLU A 66 -17.88 -6.37 3.95
C GLU A 66 -16.94 -6.01 5.10
N LEU A 67 -17.51 -5.89 6.30
CA LEU A 67 -16.81 -5.51 7.52
C LEU A 67 -16.90 -6.67 8.51
N ASP A 68 -15.77 -7.26 8.88
CA ASP A 68 -15.65 -8.20 10.01
C ASP A 68 -14.79 -7.54 11.09
N ILE A 69 -15.46 -6.77 11.96
CA ILE A 69 -14.81 -5.98 13.01
C ILE A 69 -15.18 -6.58 14.38
N LYS A 70 -14.16 -7.06 15.08
CA LYS A 70 -14.28 -7.73 16.39
C LYS A 70 -13.73 -6.87 17.52
N SER A 71 -12.86 -5.92 17.19
CA SER A 71 -12.34 -4.95 18.15
C SER A 71 -13.28 -3.76 18.36
N THR A 72 -12.90 -2.84 19.24
CA THR A 72 -13.65 -1.59 19.47
C THR A 72 -13.33 -0.49 18.45
N ARG A 73 -12.71 -0.82 17.32
CA ARG A 73 -12.40 0.16 16.27
C ARG A 73 -13.67 0.60 15.55
N GLN A 74 -13.66 1.84 15.06
CA GLN A 74 -14.72 2.35 14.22
C GLN A 74 -14.26 2.39 12.78
N VAL A 75 -15.13 1.93 11.88
CA VAL A 75 -14.97 2.04 10.43
C VAL A 75 -15.97 3.08 9.94
N GLU A 76 -15.48 4.10 9.27
CA GLU A 76 -16.29 5.11 8.60
C GLU A 76 -16.11 4.92 7.09
N PHE A 77 -17.21 4.87 6.34
CA PHE A 77 -17.13 4.84 4.88
C PHE A 77 -18.17 5.76 4.24
N ASN A 78 -17.84 6.26 3.04
CA ASN A 78 -18.70 7.14 2.25
C ASN A 78 -18.57 6.81 0.76
N ASN A 79 -19.68 6.38 0.16
CA ASN A 79 -19.77 6.07 -1.27
C ASN A 79 -20.71 7.07 -1.96
N LYS A 80 -20.14 8.19 -2.44
CA LYS A 80 -20.87 9.29 -3.07
C LYS A 80 -19.98 9.99 -4.07
N ASN A 81 -20.58 10.62 -5.07
CA ASN A 81 -19.87 11.44 -6.06
C ASN A 81 -18.75 10.67 -6.81
N ASN A 82 -19.03 9.44 -7.25
CA ASN A 82 -18.08 8.59 -7.97
C ASN A 82 -16.82 8.22 -7.14
N MET A 83 -16.93 8.24 -5.81
CA MET A 83 -15.84 8.02 -4.87
C MET A 83 -16.28 7.11 -3.73
N LEU A 84 -15.42 6.15 -3.38
CA LEU A 84 -15.47 5.42 -2.13
C LEU A 84 -14.32 5.89 -1.22
N GLU A 85 -14.67 6.34 -0.03
CA GLU A 85 -13.71 6.63 1.04
C GLU A 85 -13.97 5.66 2.20
N VAL A 86 -12.92 5.00 2.71
CA VAL A 86 -12.95 4.09 3.87
C VAL A 86 -11.87 4.52 4.85
N LYS A 87 -12.23 4.79 6.10
CA LYS A 87 -11.31 5.21 7.17
C LYS A 87 -11.54 4.39 8.43
N THR A 88 -10.46 4.12 9.14
CA THR A 88 -10.52 3.46 10.45
C THR A 88 -9.89 4.33 11.52
N SER A 89 -10.49 4.36 12.70
CA SER A 89 -9.93 5.07 13.85
C SER A 89 -9.95 4.20 15.10
N SER A 90 -8.92 4.37 15.94
CA SER A 90 -8.93 3.83 17.30
C SER A 90 -9.65 4.80 18.23
N LEU A 91 -10.64 4.30 18.98
CA LEU A 91 -11.17 5.04 20.12
C LEU A 91 -10.03 5.28 21.13
N SER A 92 -9.70 6.55 21.38
CA SER A 92 -8.86 6.95 22.50
C SER A 92 -9.60 6.66 23.81
N GLN A 93 -9.38 5.48 24.37
CA GLN A 93 -9.80 5.14 25.72
C GLN A 93 -8.68 5.58 26.67
N ASN A 94 -8.79 6.80 27.19
CA ASN A 94 -8.11 7.20 28.42
C ASN A 94 -8.64 6.33 29.58
N PHE A 95 -8.05 5.14 29.78
CA PHE A 95 -8.19 4.39 31.02
C PHE A 95 -6.81 4.02 31.57
N PHE A 96 -6.26 4.96 32.33
CA PHE A 96 -4.95 4.95 32.98
C PHE A 96 -4.85 3.94 34.15
N GLY A 97 -5.38 2.71 33.97
CA GLY A 97 -5.40 1.68 35.01
C GLY A 97 -5.75 0.26 34.56
N LEU A 98 -6.14 0.05 33.30
CA LEU A 98 -6.53 -1.28 32.77
C LEU A 98 -5.61 -1.81 31.64
N SER A 99 -4.77 -0.97 31.03
CA SER A 99 -3.88 -1.39 29.93
C SER A 99 -2.87 -2.48 30.32
N PHE A 100 -2.44 -2.54 31.60
CA PHE A 100 -1.55 -3.60 32.09
C PHE A 100 -2.27 -4.94 32.30
N PHE A 101 -3.57 -4.93 32.59
CA PHE A 101 -4.34 -6.16 32.84
C PHE A 101 -4.80 -6.83 31.54
N SER A 102 -5.02 -6.06 30.47
CA SER A 102 -5.38 -6.62 29.14
C SER A 102 -4.23 -7.45 28.53
N PHE A 103 -2.98 -7.05 28.76
CA PHE A 103 -1.80 -7.80 28.28
C PHE A 103 -1.70 -9.22 28.87
N LEU A 104 -2.33 -9.46 30.03
CA LEU A 104 -2.23 -10.74 30.76
C LEU A 104 -3.29 -11.78 30.35
N PHE A 105 -4.35 -11.41 29.61
CA PHE A 105 -5.55 -12.27 29.49
C PHE A 105 -6.20 -12.42 28.10
N ASN A 106 -5.59 -11.98 26.99
CA ASN A 106 -6.18 -12.23 25.67
C ASN A 106 -5.25 -12.99 24.73
N ASN A 107 -5.62 -14.24 24.46
CA ASN A 107 -4.81 -15.22 23.73
C ASN A 107 -5.56 -15.85 22.53
N ASP A 108 -6.47 -15.11 21.89
CA ASP A 108 -7.03 -15.45 20.57
C ASP A 108 -7.20 -14.14 19.78
N LYS A 109 -6.22 -13.81 18.91
CA LYS A 109 -6.27 -12.62 18.05
C LYS A 109 -6.90 -12.98 16.71
N GLU A 110 -8.22 -13.10 16.67
CA GLU A 110 -8.93 -12.88 15.41
C GLU A 110 -8.76 -11.41 15.03
N GLN A 111 -8.31 -11.14 13.80
CA GLN A 111 -7.91 -9.80 13.36
C GLN A 111 -9.05 -9.15 12.60
N ASP A 112 -9.30 -7.86 12.86
CA ASP A 112 -10.28 -7.06 12.10
C ASP A 112 -9.95 -7.07 10.60
N LEU A 113 -10.97 -7.26 9.77
CA LEU A 113 -10.85 -7.35 8.32
C LEU A 113 -11.96 -6.54 7.64
N ILE A 114 -11.57 -5.81 6.58
CA ILE A 114 -12.46 -5.15 5.65
C ILE A 114 -12.21 -5.75 4.27
N VAL A 115 -13.26 -6.20 3.59
CA VAL A 115 -13.20 -6.75 2.24
C VAL A 115 -13.99 -5.85 1.29
N LEU A 116 -13.31 -5.28 0.31
CA LEU A 116 -13.90 -4.57 -0.81
C LEU A 116 -13.95 -5.51 -2.01
N THR A 117 -15.15 -5.90 -2.44
CA THR A 117 -15.36 -6.59 -3.71
C THR A 117 -15.58 -5.57 -4.82
N ILE A 118 -14.89 -5.71 -5.94
CA ILE A 118 -15.05 -4.89 -7.15
C ILE A 118 -15.33 -5.77 -8.37
N PRO A 119 -16.10 -5.32 -9.37
CA PRO A 119 -16.21 -5.99 -10.67
C PRO A 119 -14.83 -6.22 -11.32
N THR A 120 -14.65 -7.36 -11.99
CA THR A 120 -13.39 -7.76 -12.66
C THR A 120 -12.91 -6.78 -13.75
N ASP A 121 -13.81 -5.98 -14.31
CA ASP A 121 -13.56 -4.98 -15.34
C ASP A 121 -13.48 -3.56 -14.78
N SER A 122 -13.31 -3.41 -13.46
CA SER A 122 -13.19 -2.10 -12.82
C SER A 122 -11.91 -1.39 -13.21
N GLU A 123 -12.06 -0.18 -13.74
CA GLU A 123 -10.97 0.77 -14.00
C GLU A 123 -11.20 2.05 -13.18
N PHE A 124 -10.18 2.49 -12.47
CA PHE A 124 -10.23 3.66 -11.61
C PHE A 124 -9.50 4.87 -12.22
N GLU A 125 -9.89 6.08 -11.82
CA GLU A 125 -9.11 7.29 -12.07
C GLU A 125 -7.96 7.40 -11.05
N VAL A 126 -8.27 7.14 -9.78
CA VAL A 126 -7.31 7.30 -8.67
C VAL A 126 -7.59 6.27 -7.58
N VAL A 127 -6.53 5.62 -7.12
CA VAL A 127 -6.56 4.72 -5.96
C VAL A 127 -5.49 5.18 -4.97
N GLU A 128 -5.89 5.60 -3.77
CA GLU A 128 -4.99 5.96 -2.67
C GLU A 128 -5.21 5.02 -1.49
N LEU A 129 -4.15 4.32 -1.08
CA LEU A 129 -4.21 3.25 -0.09
C LEU A 129 -3.16 3.48 1.00
N SER A 130 -3.63 3.86 2.18
CA SER A 130 -2.80 4.10 3.36
C SER A 130 -3.00 2.99 4.41
N THR A 131 -1.89 2.38 4.86
CA THR A 131 -1.91 1.41 5.95
C THR A 131 -0.90 1.77 7.05
N GLY A 132 -1.42 1.84 8.28
CA GLY A 132 -0.62 2.06 9.48
C GLY A 132 0.14 0.78 9.87
N SER A 133 -0.56 -0.17 10.49
CA SER A 133 -0.01 -1.45 10.95
C SER A 133 -0.78 -2.67 10.43
N GLY A 134 -1.79 -2.47 9.59
CA GLY A 134 -2.61 -3.55 9.03
C GLY A 134 -2.00 -4.08 7.73
N ASN A 135 -2.50 -5.21 7.26
CA ASN A 135 -2.13 -5.75 5.96
C ASN A 135 -3.15 -5.34 4.90
N LEU A 136 -2.67 -4.88 3.75
CA LEU A 136 -3.49 -4.68 2.56
C LEU A 136 -3.16 -5.78 1.56
N ASN A 137 -4.18 -6.50 1.09
CA ASN A 137 -4.02 -7.44 -0.01
C ASN A 137 -4.96 -7.06 -1.15
N ALA A 138 -4.52 -7.20 -2.40
CA ALA A 138 -5.38 -7.00 -3.55
C ALA A 138 -5.04 -8.00 -4.67
N ASP A 139 -6.07 -8.52 -5.32
CA ASP A 139 -5.89 -9.41 -6.48
C ASP A 139 -5.39 -8.59 -7.69
N LYS A 140 -6.19 -7.62 -8.13
CA LYS A 140 -5.87 -6.76 -9.27
C LYS A 140 -6.33 -5.33 -9.02
N ILE A 141 -5.50 -4.36 -9.42
CA ILE A 141 -5.85 -2.93 -9.41
C ILE A 141 -5.52 -2.32 -10.78
N VAL A 142 -6.53 -1.80 -11.47
CA VAL A 142 -6.38 -1.03 -12.72
C VAL A 142 -6.80 0.40 -12.46
N SER A 143 -5.88 1.36 -12.61
CA SER A 143 -6.16 2.78 -12.32
C SER A 143 -5.28 3.70 -13.14
N ASP A 144 -5.71 4.93 -13.45
CA ASP A 144 -4.81 5.92 -14.06
C ASP A 144 -3.65 6.30 -13.12
N LYS A 145 -3.94 6.47 -11.81
CA LYS A 145 -2.94 6.76 -10.78
C LYS A 145 -3.16 5.90 -9.55
N ILE A 146 -2.07 5.40 -8.96
CA ILE A 146 -2.08 4.68 -7.69
C ILE A 146 -1.08 5.30 -6.71
N VAL A 147 -1.50 5.51 -5.47
CA VAL A 147 -0.64 5.99 -4.37
C VAL A 147 -0.75 5.02 -3.19
N PHE A 148 0.39 4.61 -2.65
CA PHE A 148 0.48 3.80 -1.44
C PHE A 148 1.25 4.54 -0.34
N ASP A 149 0.65 4.63 0.85
CA ASP A 149 1.30 5.13 2.07
C ASP A 149 1.41 4.03 3.12
N ILE A 150 2.62 3.55 3.37
CA ILE A 150 2.85 2.32 4.15
C ILE A 150 3.74 2.61 5.35
N SER A 151 3.15 2.67 6.54
CA SER A 151 3.92 2.92 7.76
C SER A 151 4.69 1.67 8.21
N SER A 152 4.00 0.69 8.79
CA SER A 152 4.57 -0.55 9.34
C SER A 152 3.82 -1.81 8.91
N GLY A 153 2.71 -1.65 8.18
CA GLY A 153 1.93 -2.75 7.61
C GLY A 153 2.62 -3.46 6.45
N SER A 154 1.93 -4.45 5.89
CA SER A 154 2.34 -5.14 4.66
C SER A 154 1.33 -4.88 3.56
N VAL A 155 1.80 -4.61 2.36
CA VAL A 155 0.98 -4.52 1.15
C VAL A 155 1.42 -5.62 0.20
N VAL A 156 0.47 -6.43 -0.26
CA VAL A 156 0.68 -7.45 -1.29
C VAL A 156 -0.37 -7.26 -2.37
N VAL A 157 0.07 -7.02 -3.60
CA VAL A 157 -0.83 -6.94 -4.76
C VAL A 157 -0.37 -7.94 -5.81
N ASP A 158 -1.28 -8.73 -6.36
CA ASP A 158 -0.90 -9.69 -7.39
C ASP A 158 -0.66 -8.99 -8.74
N GLU A 159 -1.58 -8.15 -9.20
CA GLU A 159 -1.47 -7.42 -10.47
C GLU A 159 -1.81 -5.93 -10.33
N ILE A 160 -0.94 -5.08 -10.88
CA ILE A 160 -1.19 -3.65 -11.03
C ILE A 160 -1.00 -3.25 -12.50
N GLU A 161 -1.99 -2.53 -13.03
CA GLU A 161 -1.90 -1.81 -14.29
C GLU A 161 -2.24 -0.34 -14.04
N THR A 162 -1.28 0.56 -14.30
CA THR A 162 -1.47 2.00 -14.06
C THR A 162 -0.65 2.84 -15.01
N LYS A 163 -0.90 4.16 -15.08
CA LYS A 163 0.05 5.06 -15.76
C LYS A 163 1.13 5.50 -14.79
N ASP A 164 0.71 5.86 -13.58
CA ASP A 164 1.61 6.36 -12.54
C ASP A 164 1.39 5.60 -11.23
N ILE A 165 2.47 5.12 -10.62
CA ILE A 165 2.47 4.57 -9.26
C ILE A 165 3.46 5.30 -8.36
N GLU A 166 2.98 5.70 -7.19
CA GLU A 166 3.76 6.33 -6.12
C GLU A 166 3.66 5.51 -4.84
N VAL A 167 4.79 5.18 -4.23
CA VAL A 167 4.85 4.37 -3.01
C VAL A 167 5.76 5.04 -1.99
N ASP A 168 5.17 5.49 -0.89
CA ASP A 168 5.87 6.04 0.26
C ASP A 168 5.81 5.07 1.43
N GLY A 169 6.98 4.69 1.94
CA GLY A 169 7.11 3.63 2.93
C GLY A 169 8.07 3.93 4.06
N SER A 170 7.72 3.51 5.27
CA SER A 170 8.61 3.60 6.43
C SER A 170 9.31 2.28 6.72
N SER A 171 8.67 1.38 7.47
CA SER A 171 9.26 0.11 7.94
C SER A 171 8.48 -1.14 7.52
N GLY A 172 7.36 -0.95 6.81
CA GLY A 172 6.53 -2.03 6.30
C GLY A 172 7.14 -2.79 5.12
N SER A 173 6.33 -3.63 4.47
CA SER A 173 6.70 -4.29 3.22
C SER A 173 5.72 -3.97 2.10
N PHE A 174 6.25 -3.82 0.88
CA PHE A 174 5.48 -3.64 -0.34
C PHE A 174 5.88 -4.72 -1.34
N LYS A 175 4.91 -5.54 -1.74
CA LYS A 175 5.12 -6.62 -2.69
C LYS A 175 4.11 -6.53 -3.83
N VAL A 176 4.61 -6.55 -5.06
CA VAL A 176 3.79 -6.64 -6.27
C VAL A 176 4.31 -7.77 -7.14
N ASN A 177 3.44 -8.68 -7.59
CA ASN A 177 3.86 -9.83 -8.40
C ASN A 177 3.95 -9.50 -9.90
N SER A 178 3.10 -8.61 -10.41
CA SER A 178 3.12 -8.12 -11.79
C SER A 178 2.75 -6.64 -11.84
N LEU A 179 3.54 -5.83 -12.55
CA LEU A 179 3.34 -4.38 -12.63
C LEU A 179 3.53 -3.90 -14.08
N ILE A 180 2.48 -3.29 -14.65
CA ILE A 180 2.56 -2.54 -15.90
C ILE A 180 2.35 -1.06 -15.56
N THR A 181 3.33 -0.20 -15.89
CA THR A 181 3.23 1.24 -15.60
C THR A 181 4.04 2.13 -16.53
N ASP A 182 3.61 3.37 -16.80
CA ASP A 182 4.50 4.32 -17.48
C ASP A 182 5.59 4.79 -16.51
N THR A 183 5.17 5.25 -15.33
CA THR A 183 6.09 5.76 -14.31
C THR A 183 5.93 5.06 -12.97
N MET A 184 7.06 4.79 -12.32
CA MET A 184 7.12 4.23 -10.98
C MET A 184 8.02 5.09 -10.08
N ASN A 185 7.48 5.56 -8.96
CA ASN A 185 8.24 6.23 -7.91
C ASN A 185 8.08 5.50 -6.58
N VAL A 186 9.20 5.16 -5.93
CA VAL A 186 9.21 4.46 -4.64
C VAL A 186 10.22 5.14 -3.71
N ASP A 187 9.79 5.60 -2.54
CA ASP A 187 10.67 6.06 -1.45
C ASP A 187 10.39 5.28 -0.17
N TYR A 188 11.37 4.49 0.26
CA TYR A 188 11.29 3.68 1.47
C TYR A 188 12.41 4.03 2.47
N SER A 189 12.07 4.09 3.75
CA SER A 189 13.07 4.29 4.80
C SER A 189 13.86 3.00 5.11
N SER A 190 13.23 2.03 5.76
CA SER A 190 13.89 0.82 6.29
C SER A 190 13.14 -0.48 5.98
N GLY A 191 12.01 -0.39 5.27
CA GLY A 191 11.19 -1.53 4.89
C GLY A 191 11.75 -2.38 3.74
N SER A 192 10.91 -3.27 3.21
CA SER A 192 11.27 -4.16 2.09
C SER A 192 10.33 -3.95 0.92
N VAL A 193 10.90 -3.69 -0.26
CA VAL A 193 10.18 -3.53 -1.53
C VAL A 193 10.57 -4.68 -2.44
N ARG A 194 9.57 -5.41 -2.95
CA ARG A 194 9.75 -6.48 -3.94
C ARG A 194 8.72 -6.34 -5.05
N ILE A 195 9.16 -5.99 -6.24
CA ILE A 195 8.29 -5.88 -7.41
C ILE A 195 8.86 -6.80 -8.49
N SER A 196 8.02 -7.71 -9.00
CA SER A 196 8.40 -8.69 -10.03
C SER A 196 7.56 -8.48 -11.29
N ASN A 197 8.04 -9.04 -12.42
CA ASN A 197 7.40 -8.94 -13.73
C ASN A 197 6.99 -7.49 -14.09
N ILE A 198 7.96 -6.57 -13.99
CA ILE A 198 7.76 -5.16 -14.31
C ILE A 198 7.82 -4.97 -15.81
N GLU A 199 6.83 -4.28 -16.38
CA GLU A 199 6.94 -3.59 -17.66
C GLU A 199 6.75 -2.10 -17.39
N ALA A 200 7.84 -1.33 -17.43
CA ALA A 200 7.78 0.10 -17.15
C ALA A 200 8.53 0.96 -18.17
N VAL A 201 8.10 2.22 -18.34
CA VAL A 201 8.91 3.18 -19.10
C VAL A 201 10.04 3.70 -18.23
N ASN A 202 9.69 4.29 -17.08
CA ASN A 202 10.64 4.90 -16.15
C ASN A 202 10.40 4.47 -14.71
N ALA A 203 11.48 4.22 -13.98
CA ALA A 203 11.43 3.89 -12.56
C ALA A 203 12.46 4.68 -11.75
N VAL A 204 12.01 5.27 -10.64
CA VAL A 204 12.86 5.89 -9.63
C VAL A 204 12.53 5.27 -8.28
N CYS A 205 13.47 4.49 -7.73
CA CYS A 205 13.29 3.77 -6.49
C CYS A 205 14.44 4.08 -5.52
N LYS A 206 14.07 4.43 -4.29
CA LYS A 206 14.98 4.79 -3.22
C LYS A 206 14.64 3.99 -1.97
N VAL A 207 15.66 3.39 -1.37
CA VAL A 207 15.55 2.74 -0.06
C VAL A 207 16.69 3.17 0.85
N SER A 208 16.44 3.70 2.04
CA SER A 208 17.53 4.19 2.88
C SER A 208 18.36 3.05 3.48
N SER A 209 17.77 2.21 4.33
CA SER A 209 18.46 1.09 5.02
C SER A 209 17.78 -0.27 4.82
N GLY A 210 16.71 -0.29 4.03
CA GLY A 210 15.91 -1.48 3.72
C GLY A 210 16.43 -2.31 2.55
N SER A 211 15.52 -3.10 1.97
CA SER A 211 15.81 -3.93 0.78
C SER A 211 14.92 -3.53 -0.38
N LEU A 212 15.50 -3.39 -1.56
CA LEU A 212 14.81 -3.13 -2.83
C LEU A 212 15.14 -4.27 -3.81
N TYR A 213 14.11 -4.97 -4.27
CA TYR A 213 14.20 -5.95 -5.35
C TYR A 213 13.25 -5.54 -6.48
N LEU A 214 13.80 -5.37 -7.67
CA LEU A 214 13.09 -5.08 -8.91
C LEU A 214 13.45 -6.16 -9.95
N GLN A 215 12.45 -6.72 -10.61
CA GLN A 215 12.65 -7.66 -11.71
C GLN A 215 11.70 -7.32 -12.88
N GLY A 216 12.27 -7.09 -14.06
CA GLY A 216 11.48 -6.84 -15.28
C GLY A 216 12.23 -6.07 -16.37
N ASP A 217 11.49 -5.41 -17.24
CA ASP A 217 11.97 -4.56 -18.32
C ASP A 217 11.63 -3.09 -18.10
N PHE A 218 12.57 -2.24 -18.48
CA PHE A 218 12.44 -0.78 -18.42
C PHE A 218 12.79 -0.22 -19.79
N SER A 219 11.82 0.41 -20.47
CA SER A 219 12.01 0.84 -21.86
C SER A 219 12.87 2.10 -21.98
N GLU A 220 12.92 2.95 -20.94
CA GLU A 220 13.77 4.13 -20.91
C GLU A 220 14.77 4.10 -19.75
N SER A 221 14.33 3.95 -18.50
CA SER A 221 15.27 3.98 -17.38
C SER A 221 14.79 3.29 -16.11
N VAL A 222 15.76 2.77 -15.35
CA VAL A 222 15.60 2.38 -13.95
C VAL A 222 16.68 3.02 -13.11
N LYS A 223 16.25 3.79 -12.11
CA LYS A 223 17.11 4.38 -11.09
C LYS A 223 16.84 3.74 -9.74
N ALA A 224 17.80 2.99 -9.20
CA ALA A 224 17.68 2.30 -7.92
C ALA A 224 18.78 2.76 -6.96
N THR A 225 18.40 3.41 -5.87
CA THR A 225 19.34 4.05 -4.94
C THR A 225 19.19 3.54 -3.52
N SER A 226 20.32 3.39 -2.81
CA SER A 226 20.29 3.13 -1.38
C SER A 226 21.40 3.81 -0.58
N SER A 227 21.11 4.16 0.67
CA SER A 227 22.13 4.64 1.60
C SER A 227 22.93 3.46 2.15
N SER A 228 22.31 2.58 2.92
CA SER A 228 22.98 1.48 3.63
C SER A 228 22.26 0.13 3.46
N GLY A 229 21.29 0.06 2.56
CA GLY A 229 20.47 -1.12 2.30
C GLY A 229 21.01 -2.06 1.21
N SER A 230 20.14 -2.95 0.75
CA SER A 230 20.40 -3.84 -0.38
C SER A 230 19.55 -3.47 -1.57
N VAL A 231 20.16 -3.37 -2.75
CA VAL A 231 19.48 -3.16 -4.04
C VAL A 231 19.75 -4.35 -4.94
N GLN A 232 18.71 -4.92 -5.51
CA GLN A 232 18.80 -5.96 -6.52
C GLN A 232 17.89 -5.61 -7.69
N VAL A 233 18.47 -5.52 -8.89
CA VAL A 233 17.76 -5.27 -10.15
C VAL A 233 18.04 -6.43 -11.09
N GLU A 234 16.99 -7.11 -11.54
CA GLU A 234 17.06 -8.20 -12.50
C GLU A 234 16.37 -7.76 -13.79
N LEU A 235 17.14 -7.70 -14.88
CA LEU A 235 16.71 -7.15 -16.16
C LEU A 235 16.46 -8.27 -17.17
N ASP A 236 15.43 -8.10 -18.00
CA ASP A 236 14.98 -9.13 -18.93
C ASP A 236 15.78 -9.19 -20.25
N LYS A 237 16.52 -8.14 -20.61
CA LYS A 237 17.35 -8.13 -21.82
C LYS A 237 18.81 -8.42 -21.49
N GLY A 238 19.62 -8.56 -22.54
CA GLY A 238 21.05 -8.86 -22.42
C GLY A 238 21.85 -7.66 -21.91
N TYR A 239 23.03 -7.95 -21.36
CA TYR A 239 23.97 -6.93 -20.88
C TYR A 239 24.24 -5.79 -21.90
N ASN A 240 24.36 -6.13 -23.19
CA ASN A 240 24.67 -5.15 -24.23
C ASN A 240 23.47 -4.27 -24.62
N ASP A 241 22.28 -4.57 -24.11
CA ASP A 241 21.04 -3.84 -24.44
C ASP A 241 20.83 -2.62 -23.54
N TYR A 242 21.67 -2.42 -22.52
CA TYR A 242 21.55 -1.34 -21.53
C TYR A 242 22.77 -0.42 -21.50
N ASN A 243 22.51 0.80 -21.06
CA ASN A 243 23.51 1.75 -20.56
C ASN A 243 23.58 1.67 -19.04
N TYR A 244 24.74 1.96 -18.46
CA TYR A 244 24.95 1.81 -17.01
C TYR A 244 25.55 3.06 -16.38
N MET A 245 24.96 3.49 -15.27
CA MET A 245 25.54 4.46 -14.34
C MET A 245 25.55 3.83 -12.94
N LEU A 246 26.72 3.42 -12.49
CA LEU A 246 26.90 2.64 -11.26
C LEU A 246 27.75 3.43 -10.28
N LYS A 247 27.28 3.51 -9.03
CA LYS A 247 28.00 4.22 -7.97
C LYS A 247 28.03 3.43 -6.66
N ALA A 248 29.22 3.32 -6.09
CA ALA A 248 29.49 2.81 -4.75
C ALA A 248 30.43 3.77 -4.03
N SER A 249 30.02 4.29 -2.87
CA SER A 249 30.91 5.11 -2.01
C SER A 249 31.82 4.21 -1.16
N SER A 250 31.24 3.59 -0.13
CA SER A 250 31.84 2.57 0.74
C SER A 250 31.20 1.19 0.57
N GLY A 251 30.18 1.10 -0.29
CA GLY A 251 29.45 -0.11 -0.61
C GLY A 251 30.07 -0.92 -1.75
N LYS A 252 29.27 -1.83 -2.33
CA LYS A 252 29.66 -2.66 -3.47
C LYS A 252 28.57 -2.68 -4.53
N VAL A 253 28.93 -2.51 -5.80
CA VAL A 253 28.04 -2.71 -6.94
C VAL A 253 28.59 -3.84 -7.80
N THR A 254 27.76 -4.83 -8.11
CA THR A 254 28.10 -5.91 -9.04
C THR A 254 27.17 -5.98 -10.23
N VAL A 255 27.69 -6.32 -11.40
CA VAL A 255 26.91 -6.65 -12.59
C VAL A 255 27.21 -8.09 -12.98
N ASN A 256 26.21 -8.96 -13.04
CA ASN A 256 26.36 -10.39 -13.35
C ASN A 256 27.43 -11.10 -12.48
N GLY A 257 27.55 -10.68 -11.22
CA GLY A 257 28.51 -11.21 -10.24
C GLY A 257 29.87 -10.51 -10.21
N ASP A 258 30.27 -9.83 -11.29
CA ASP A 258 31.54 -9.09 -11.34
C ASP A 258 31.46 -7.78 -10.56
N ASN A 259 32.55 -7.39 -9.91
CA ASN A 259 32.60 -6.14 -9.14
C ASN A 259 32.96 -4.95 -10.02
N TRP A 260 32.06 -3.97 -10.12
CA TRP A 260 32.20 -2.81 -11.00
C TRP A 260 32.48 -1.51 -10.25
N GLY A 261 32.05 -1.43 -8.98
CA GLY A 261 32.24 -0.22 -8.18
C GLY A 261 31.60 1.03 -8.83
N ASN A 262 32.41 2.07 -9.05
CA ASN A 262 31.98 3.28 -9.76
C ASN A 262 32.24 3.14 -11.26
N MET A 263 31.19 3.18 -12.07
CA MET A 263 31.32 3.13 -13.53
C MET A 263 30.23 3.96 -14.22
N SER A 264 30.56 4.54 -15.36
CA SER A 264 29.58 5.08 -16.30
C SER A 264 29.91 4.56 -17.70
N ASN A 265 28.94 3.91 -18.34
CA ASN A 265 29.00 3.43 -19.71
C ASN A 265 27.68 3.77 -20.41
N VAL A 266 27.61 4.97 -20.98
CA VAL A 266 26.45 5.47 -21.72
C VAL A 266 26.82 5.58 -23.19
N THR A 267 26.22 4.72 -24.01
CA THR A 267 26.50 4.60 -25.44
C THR A 267 25.19 4.53 -26.22
N GLY A 268 25.06 5.38 -27.24
CA GLY A 268 23.86 5.42 -28.09
C GLY A 268 22.58 5.67 -27.29
N ASP A 269 21.46 5.23 -27.86
CA ASP A 269 20.11 5.39 -27.32
C ASP A 269 19.60 4.03 -26.81
N LYS A 270 20.06 3.66 -25.61
CA LYS A 270 19.68 2.42 -24.91
C LYS A 270 19.13 2.75 -23.53
N PRO A 271 18.23 1.92 -22.98
CA PRO A 271 17.69 2.16 -21.65
C PRO A 271 18.78 2.27 -20.59
N LEU A 272 18.61 3.19 -19.64
CA LEU A 272 19.61 3.49 -18.61
C LEU A 272 19.33 2.75 -17.31
N VAL A 273 20.35 2.07 -16.81
CA VAL A 273 20.39 1.45 -15.48
C VAL A 273 21.26 2.30 -14.56
N ASP A 274 20.65 3.16 -13.75
CA ASP A 274 21.31 4.03 -12.75
C ASP A 274 21.20 3.39 -11.36
N VAL A 275 22.27 2.76 -10.87
CA VAL A 275 22.27 2.09 -9.56
C VAL A 275 23.35 2.67 -8.66
N SER A 276 22.93 3.19 -7.52
CA SER A 276 23.84 3.86 -6.58
C SER A 276 23.64 3.39 -5.14
N VAL A 277 24.73 3.02 -4.47
CA VAL A 277 24.75 2.67 -3.04
C VAL A 277 25.83 3.44 -2.27
N SER A 278 25.52 3.90 -1.05
CA SER A 278 26.54 4.56 -0.22
C SER A 278 27.38 3.55 0.57
N ALA A 279 26.79 2.81 1.51
CA ALA A 279 27.46 1.77 2.31
C ALA A 279 26.84 0.36 2.10
N GLY A 280 25.80 0.28 1.25
CA GLY A 280 25.06 -0.94 0.96
C GLY A 280 25.67 -1.83 -0.12
N ILE A 281 24.88 -2.80 -0.58
CA ILE A 281 25.22 -3.68 -1.70
C ILE A 281 24.18 -3.50 -2.80
N ALA A 282 24.65 -3.31 -4.02
CA ALA A 282 23.85 -3.33 -5.23
C ALA A 282 24.25 -4.52 -6.11
N ARG A 283 23.26 -5.24 -6.62
CA ARG A 283 23.42 -6.30 -7.61
C ARG A 283 22.54 -6.02 -8.80
N VAL A 284 23.14 -5.94 -9.99
CA VAL A 284 22.42 -5.88 -11.26
C VAL A 284 22.68 -7.19 -11.98
N ASN A 285 21.62 -7.87 -12.42
CA ASN A 285 21.71 -9.06 -13.24
C ASN A 285 20.96 -8.82 -14.55
N THR A 286 21.50 -9.32 -15.65
CA THR A 286 20.85 -9.34 -16.96
C THR A 286 20.69 -10.77 -17.44
N LYS A 287 19.83 -11.01 -18.41
CA LYS A 287 19.72 -12.32 -19.08
C LYS A 287 20.84 -12.56 -20.10
#